data_AF-A0A316DC15-F1
#
_entry.id   AF-A0A316DC15-F1
#
_cell.length_a   1.000
_cell.length_b   1.000
_cell.length_c   1.000
_cell.angle_alpha   90.00
_cell.angle_beta   90.00
_cell.angle_gamma   90.00
#
_symmetry.space_group_name_H-M   'P 1'
#
loop_
_entity.id
_entity.type
_entity.pdbx_description
1 polymer ?
#
loop_
_entity_poly.entity_id
_entity_poly.type
_entity_poly.pdbx_seq_one_letter_code
_entity_poly.pdbx_strand_id
1 'polypeptide(L)'
;MAKKPNSKKKKPNIASAKHIPKAQRKSMLPWVFGGVIVLLLVGLIWGTIRGAAASEPIDGIACESMEGSAIHNHAHLSIFEDGKAVTVPNGIGNGNNACYYWLHTHDATGVIHVESPQVREFTLGNFYNIWGKELKADRVYVNGELFSGDPKTIKLEQHTQVTVETGPTFVDPPTFTFPAGD
;
A
#
# COMPACT_ATOMS: atom_id res chain seq x y z
N MET A 1 -91.95 4.91 48.23
CA MET A 1 -91.69 6.36 47.99
C MET A 1 -90.98 6.95 49.20
N ALA A 2 -90.12 7.95 48.95
CA ALA A 2 -89.45 8.88 49.88
C ALA A 2 -88.09 8.49 50.54
N LYS A 3 -87.00 8.97 49.90
CA LYS A 3 -85.84 9.78 50.41
C LYS A 3 -85.72 9.92 51.95
N LYS A 4 -84.52 9.92 52.57
CA LYS A 4 -83.38 10.88 52.42
C LYS A 4 -82.20 10.44 53.36
N PRO A 5 -81.08 11.19 53.54
CA PRO A 5 -79.71 10.71 53.29
C PRO A 5 -78.81 10.68 54.56
N ASN A 6 -77.54 10.26 54.47
CA ASN A 6 -76.48 10.94 55.23
C ASN A 6 -75.04 10.69 54.75
N SER A 7 -74.29 11.78 54.63
CA SER A 7 -72.83 11.81 54.47
C SER A 7 -72.16 11.90 55.85
N LYS A 8 -70.95 11.36 56.03
CA LYS A 8 -70.07 11.81 57.12
C LYS A 8 -68.61 12.00 56.68
N LYS A 9 -68.02 13.00 57.32
CA LYS A 9 -66.83 13.80 57.02
C LYS A 9 -65.53 13.20 57.58
N LYS A 10 -64.41 13.72 57.06
CA LYS A 10 -62.98 13.44 57.36
C LYS A 10 -62.47 13.90 58.74
N LYS A 11 -61.24 13.41 59.02
CA LYS A 11 -60.08 13.95 59.80
C LYS A 11 -60.01 13.55 61.28
N PRO A 12 -58.85 13.69 61.94
CA PRO A 12 -57.45 13.44 61.55
C PRO A 12 -56.75 12.55 62.62
N ASN A 13 -55.45 12.21 62.49
CA ASN A 13 -54.64 12.04 63.70
C ASN A 13 -53.15 12.35 63.52
N ILE A 14 -52.63 12.91 64.61
CA ILE A 14 -51.34 13.57 64.80
C ILE A 14 -50.31 12.57 65.32
N ALA A 15 -49.05 12.90 65.04
CA ALA A 15 -47.76 12.31 65.40
C ALA A 15 -47.66 11.44 66.67
N SER A 16 -46.80 10.41 66.58
CA SER A 16 -46.04 9.89 67.72
C SER A 16 -44.60 9.59 67.28
N ALA A 17 -43.66 9.82 68.20
CA ALA A 17 -42.26 10.09 67.92
C ALA A 17 -41.32 8.88 68.01
N LYS A 18 -40.19 8.99 67.29
CA LYS A 18 -38.84 8.43 67.52
C LYS A 18 -38.65 6.90 67.58
N HIS A 19 -37.88 6.37 66.63
CA HIS A 19 -36.69 5.57 66.96
C HIS A 19 -35.74 5.42 65.75
N ILE A 20 -34.44 5.67 65.97
CA ILE A 20 -33.36 5.49 65.00
C ILE A 20 -32.85 4.05 65.10
N PRO A 21 -32.74 3.30 63.99
CA PRO A 21 -31.58 2.44 63.86
C PRO A 21 -30.93 2.45 62.47
N LYS A 22 -29.59 2.62 62.53
CA LYS A 22 -28.52 2.12 61.65
C LYS A 22 -28.68 2.28 60.14
N ALA A 23 -27.91 3.23 59.59
CA ALA A 23 -27.57 3.31 58.18
C ALA A 23 -26.98 1.97 57.70
N GLN A 24 -27.77 1.21 56.96
CA GLN A 24 -27.30 0.03 56.26
C GLN A 24 -26.54 0.53 55.01
N ARG A 25 -25.20 0.52 55.08
CA ARG A 25 -24.33 0.73 53.91
C ARG A 25 -24.65 -0.36 52.88
N LYS A 26 -25.55 -0.07 51.94
CA LYS A 26 -25.71 -0.89 50.74
C LYS A 26 -24.49 -0.61 49.88
N SER A 27 -23.60 -1.59 49.85
CA SER A 27 -22.43 -1.65 48.98
C SER A 27 -22.87 -1.40 47.53
N MET A 28 -22.50 -0.24 47.00
CA MET A 28 -22.66 0.11 45.59
C MET A 28 -21.36 -0.24 44.88
N LEU A 29 -21.29 -1.41 44.22
CA LEU A 29 -20.70 -1.72 42.90
C LEU A 29 -20.51 -3.25 42.74
N PRO A 30 -20.51 -3.83 41.51
CA PRO A 30 -20.43 -3.16 40.20
C PRO A 30 -21.30 -3.75 39.07
N TRP A 31 -22.19 -2.95 38.50
CA TRP A 31 -22.76 -3.14 37.15
C TRP A 31 -21.89 -2.44 36.08
N VAL A 32 -20.56 -2.56 36.17
CA VAL A 32 -19.63 -1.92 35.20
C VAL A 32 -18.80 -2.94 34.41
N PHE A 33 -18.75 -4.22 34.84
CA PHE A 33 -17.89 -5.20 34.17
C PHE A 33 -18.50 -5.86 32.91
N GLY A 34 -19.84 -5.92 32.78
CA GLY A 34 -20.47 -6.61 31.64
C GLY A 34 -20.38 -5.86 30.29
N GLY A 35 -20.58 -4.54 30.29
CA GLY A 35 -20.57 -3.73 29.08
C GLY A 35 -19.18 -3.53 28.47
N VAL A 36 -18.15 -3.47 29.32
CA VAL A 36 -16.74 -3.34 28.87
C VAL A 36 -16.27 -4.63 28.18
N ILE A 37 -16.65 -5.80 28.69
CA ILE A 37 -16.28 -7.08 28.07
C ILE A 37 -16.97 -7.26 26.71
N VAL A 38 -18.24 -6.89 26.56
CA VAL A 38 -18.95 -6.98 25.27
C VAL A 38 -18.37 -6.01 24.23
N LEU A 39 -18.04 -4.76 24.62
CA LEU A 39 -17.39 -3.79 23.72
C LEU A 39 -15.97 -4.21 23.32
N LEU A 40 -15.21 -4.83 24.23
CA LEU A 40 -13.90 -5.38 23.91
C LEU A 40 -14.01 -6.58 22.95
N LEU A 41 -15.01 -7.45 23.11
CA LEU A 41 -15.23 -8.58 22.20
C LEU A 41 -15.74 -8.14 20.81
N VAL A 42 -16.62 -7.13 20.72
CA VAL A 42 -17.07 -6.56 19.43
C VAL A 42 -15.92 -5.79 18.74
N GLY A 43 -15.11 -5.03 19.48
CA GLY A 43 -13.90 -4.38 18.96
C GLY A 43 -12.85 -5.38 18.49
N LEU A 44 -12.72 -6.53 19.16
CA LEU A 44 -11.87 -7.65 18.74
C LEU A 44 -12.39 -8.35 17.48
N ILE A 45 -13.71 -8.41 17.26
CA ILE A 45 -14.31 -8.97 16.04
C ILE A 45 -14.24 -7.99 14.86
N TRP A 46 -14.27 -6.68 15.09
CA TRP A 46 -14.05 -5.67 14.03
C TRP A 46 -12.58 -5.44 13.68
N GLY A 47 -11.65 -5.71 14.59
CA GLY A 47 -10.21 -5.53 14.34
C GLY A 47 -9.55 -6.62 13.47
N THR A 48 -10.25 -7.72 13.16
CA THR A 48 -9.65 -8.93 12.57
C THR A 48 -9.88 -9.10 11.07
N ILE A 49 -10.53 -8.17 10.37
CA ILE A 49 -10.60 -8.17 8.90
C ILE A 49 -9.73 -7.04 8.35
N ARG A 50 -8.42 -7.11 8.58
CA ARG A 50 -7.46 -6.37 7.75
C ARG A 50 -7.13 -7.27 6.56
N GLY A 51 -7.78 -7.04 5.42
CA GLY A 51 -7.32 -7.60 4.14
C GLY A 51 -5.86 -7.20 3.91
N ALA A 52 -5.12 -7.99 3.13
CA ALA A 52 -3.76 -7.64 2.73
C ALA A 52 -3.79 -6.22 2.14
N ALA A 53 -3.01 -5.30 2.74
CA ALA A 53 -2.89 -3.96 2.19
C ALA A 53 -2.24 -4.07 0.81
N ALA A 54 -2.90 -3.54 -0.23
CA ALA A 54 -2.31 -3.42 -1.55
C ALA A 54 -1.03 -2.57 -1.46
N SER A 55 -0.03 -2.87 -2.30
CA SER A 55 1.17 -2.04 -2.36
C SER A 55 0.79 -0.63 -2.86
N GLU A 56 1.32 0.40 -2.19
CA GLU A 56 1.05 1.79 -2.54
C GLU A 56 1.59 2.15 -3.92
N PRO A 57 0.88 2.94 -4.74
CA PRO A 57 1.37 3.36 -6.05
C PRO A 57 2.66 4.18 -5.97
N ILE A 58 3.59 3.94 -6.90
CA ILE A 58 4.85 4.70 -7.05
C ILE A 58 4.78 5.45 -8.37
N ASP A 59 4.93 6.78 -8.37
CA ASP A 59 4.77 7.64 -9.56
C ASP A 59 3.42 7.45 -10.31
N GLY A 60 2.37 7.12 -9.55
CA GLY A 60 1.06 6.77 -10.10
C GLY A 60 1.02 5.43 -10.85
N ILE A 61 2.03 4.58 -10.66
CA ILE A 61 2.06 3.19 -11.16
C ILE A 61 1.53 2.30 -10.03
N ALA A 62 0.40 1.66 -10.29
CA ALA A 62 -0.20 0.73 -9.34
C ALA A 62 0.48 -0.63 -9.38
N CYS A 63 0.42 -1.36 -8.27
CA CYS A 63 0.75 -2.78 -8.21
C CYS A 63 -0.54 -3.59 -8.36
N GLU A 64 -0.65 -4.37 -9.43
CA GLU A 64 -1.87 -5.10 -9.79
C GLU A 64 -1.62 -6.60 -9.88
N SER A 65 -2.65 -7.41 -9.61
CA SER A 65 -2.54 -8.88 -9.64
C SER A 65 -2.41 -9.46 -11.05
N MET A 66 -2.60 -8.63 -12.08
CA MET A 66 -2.47 -8.98 -13.48
C MET A 66 -1.70 -7.89 -14.22
N GLU A 67 -0.94 -8.30 -15.22
CA GLU A 67 -0.22 -7.41 -16.12
C GLU A 67 -1.18 -6.71 -17.07
N GLY A 68 -0.86 -5.46 -17.39
CA GLY A 68 -1.65 -4.65 -18.32
C GLY A 68 -1.29 -4.92 -19.78
N SER A 69 -2.26 -4.71 -20.68
CA SER A 69 -2.08 -4.97 -22.12
C SER A 69 -2.38 -3.78 -23.04
N ALA A 70 -2.70 -2.61 -22.49
CA ALA A 70 -2.88 -1.41 -23.29
C ALA A 70 -1.53 -0.90 -23.83
N ILE A 71 -0.48 -1.09 -23.05
CA ILE A 71 0.93 -1.06 -23.48
C ILE A 71 1.55 -2.37 -23.02
N HIS A 72 2.32 -3.00 -23.90
CA HIS A 72 3.12 -4.18 -23.62
C HIS A 72 4.41 -4.05 -24.42
N ASN A 73 5.40 -3.41 -23.81
CA ASN A 73 6.71 -3.21 -24.43
C ASN A 73 7.83 -3.85 -23.61
N HIS A 74 8.92 -4.23 -24.29
CA HIS A 74 10.14 -4.70 -23.64
C HIS A 74 11.29 -3.72 -23.90
N ALA A 75 11.93 -3.23 -22.84
CA ALA A 75 13.18 -2.47 -22.90
C ALA A 75 14.31 -3.25 -22.21
N HIS A 76 15.57 -2.90 -22.43
CA HIS A 76 16.70 -3.59 -21.81
C HIS A 76 17.62 -2.59 -21.10
N LEU A 77 18.05 -2.93 -19.88
CA LEU A 77 18.98 -2.15 -19.07
C LEU A 77 20.27 -2.93 -18.81
N SER A 78 21.39 -2.36 -19.23
CA SER A 78 22.73 -2.77 -18.83
C SER A 78 23.32 -1.77 -17.85
N ILE A 79 23.94 -2.26 -16.78
CA ILE A 79 24.59 -1.42 -15.77
C ILE A 79 26.06 -1.83 -15.67
N PHE A 80 26.96 -0.85 -15.66
CA PHE A 80 28.38 -1.06 -15.41
C PHE A 80 28.87 -0.13 -14.29
N GLU A 81 29.63 -0.70 -13.37
CA GLU A 81 30.36 0.03 -12.33
C GLU A 81 31.85 -0.25 -12.48
N ASP A 82 32.65 0.79 -12.69
CA ASP A 82 34.09 0.70 -12.95
C ASP A 82 34.43 -0.29 -14.08
N GLY A 83 33.63 -0.29 -15.15
CA GLY A 83 33.77 -1.19 -16.30
C GLY A 83 33.35 -2.64 -16.06
N LYS A 84 32.76 -2.97 -14.90
CA LYS A 84 32.26 -4.32 -14.58
C LYS A 84 30.74 -4.35 -14.67
N ALA A 85 30.21 -5.37 -15.33
CA ALA A 85 28.76 -5.57 -15.43
C ALA A 85 28.15 -5.79 -14.04
N VAL A 86 27.07 -5.05 -13.76
CA VAL A 86 26.23 -5.20 -12.58
C VAL A 86 24.91 -5.82 -13.00
N THR A 87 24.51 -6.88 -12.30
CA THR A 87 23.26 -7.57 -12.56
C THR A 87 22.07 -6.69 -12.19
N VAL A 88 21.15 -6.52 -13.14
CA VAL A 88 19.77 -6.09 -12.85
C VAL A 88 19.03 -7.30 -12.28
N PRO A 89 18.62 -7.31 -10.99
CA PRO A 89 17.98 -8.46 -10.38
C PRO A 89 16.64 -8.80 -11.01
N ASN A 90 16.25 -10.07 -10.92
CA ASN A 90 14.85 -10.47 -11.12
C ASN A 90 13.94 -9.89 -10.03
N GLY A 91 12.64 -9.83 -10.32
CA GLY A 91 11.62 -9.47 -9.34
C GLY A 91 11.61 -7.99 -8.93
N ILE A 92 12.33 -7.10 -9.63
CA ILE A 92 12.08 -5.66 -9.49
C ILE A 92 10.61 -5.40 -9.87
N GLY A 93 9.91 -4.61 -9.06
CA GLY A 93 8.50 -4.33 -9.29
C GLY A 93 7.55 -5.48 -8.92
N ASN A 94 8.05 -6.58 -8.34
CA ASN A 94 7.22 -7.64 -7.80
C ASN A 94 6.83 -7.32 -6.34
N GLY A 95 5.55 -7.02 -6.12
CA GLY A 95 4.98 -6.73 -4.80
C GLY A 95 4.78 -7.99 -3.96
N ASN A 96 5.89 -8.61 -3.52
CA ASN A 96 5.89 -9.80 -2.66
C ASN A 96 5.13 -11.01 -3.23
N ASN A 97 5.23 -11.25 -4.54
CA ASN A 97 4.52 -12.28 -5.29
C ASN A 97 2.99 -12.15 -5.28
N ALA A 98 2.46 -11.00 -4.86
CA ALA A 98 1.02 -10.74 -4.83
C ALA A 98 0.55 -9.89 -6.03
N CYS A 99 1.44 -9.07 -6.59
CA CYS A 99 1.15 -8.15 -7.69
C CYS A 99 2.44 -7.75 -8.41
N TYR A 100 2.28 -7.14 -9.59
CA TYR A 100 3.34 -6.47 -10.33
C TYR A 100 3.00 -5.00 -10.52
N TYR A 101 4.01 -4.14 -10.35
CA TYR A 101 3.95 -2.80 -10.93
C TYR A 101 4.04 -2.91 -12.45
N TRP A 102 3.44 -1.95 -13.17
CA TRP A 102 3.46 -1.94 -14.64
C TRP A 102 4.88 -1.87 -15.24
N LEU A 103 5.88 -1.51 -14.43
CA LEU A 103 7.30 -1.66 -14.75
C LEU A 103 7.92 -2.71 -13.83
N HIS A 104 8.43 -3.81 -14.40
CA HIS A 104 9.00 -4.90 -13.63
C HIS A 104 9.99 -5.74 -14.44
N THR A 105 10.62 -6.73 -13.79
CA THR A 105 11.53 -7.69 -14.42
C THR A 105 11.11 -9.12 -14.06
N HIS A 106 10.97 -10.01 -15.04
CA HIS A 106 10.72 -11.43 -14.78
C HIS A 106 11.98 -12.22 -14.42
N ASP A 107 13.14 -11.81 -14.93
CA ASP A 107 14.41 -12.50 -14.70
C ASP A 107 15.58 -11.51 -14.53
N ALA A 108 16.81 -12.04 -14.51
CA ALA A 108 18.04 -11.27 -14.30
C ALA A 108 18.77 -10.91 -15.61
N THR A 109 18.09 -10.98 -16.77
CA THR A 109 18.67 -10.60 -18.06
C THR A 109 18.82 -9.09 -18.21
N GLY A 110 18.04 -8.31 -17.47
CA GLY A 110 17.98 -6.85 -17.60
C GLY A 110 16.81 -6.36 -18.47
N VAL A 111 15.95 -7.25 -18.95
CA VAL A 111 14.71 -6.86 -19.64
C VAL A 111 13.73 -6.23 -18.64
N ILE A 112 13.32 -5.01 -18.94
CA ILE A 112 12.26 -4.27 -18.26
C ILE A 112 10.98 -4.43 -19.06
N HIS A 113 9.97 -5.02 -18.42
CA HIS A 113 8.61 -5.13 -18.93
C HIS A 113 7.87 -3.82 -18.67
N VAL A 114 7.19 -3.30 -19.70
CA VAL A 114 6.30 -2.14 -19.63
C VAL A 114 4.89 -2.61 -20.00
N GLU A 115 4.15 -3.04 -18.98
CA GLU A 115 2.88 -3.75 -19.14
C GLU A 115 1.80 -3.02 -18.35
N SER A 116 1.16 -2.06 -19.02
CA SER A 116 0.25 -1.10 -18.38
C SER A 116 -1.18 -1.24 -18.91
N PRO A 117 -2.20 -1.13 -18.04
CA PRO A 117 -3.59 -1.03 -18.46
C PRO A 117 -3.92 0.37 -19.01
N GLN A 118 -2.97 1.31 -19.00
CA GLN A 118 -3.16 2.69 -19.42
C GLN A 118 -2.11 3.11 -20.44
N VAL A 119 -2.54 3.88 -21.45
CA VAL A 119 -1.62 4.47 -22.42
C VAL A 119 -1.01 5.73 -21.82
N ARG A 120 0.26 5.65 -21.42
CA ARG A 120 1.06 6.79 -20.96
C ARG A 120 2.55 6.52 -21.19
N GLU A 121 3.36 7.56 -21.04
CA GLU A 121 4.81 7.42 -21.11
C GLU A 121 5.38 6.83 -19.82
N PHE A 122 6.38 5.98 -19.97
CA PHE A 122 7.15 5.38 -18.87
C PHE A 122 8.62 5.65 -19.10
N THR A 123 9.33 5.95 -18.01
CA THR A 123 10.74 6.31 -18.09
C THR A 123 11.63 5.43 -17.23
N LEU A 124 12.93 5.47 -17.51
CA LEU A 124 13.96 4.86 -16.66
C LEU A 124 13.89 5.38 -15.22
N GLY A 125 13.54 6.65 -15.03
CA GLY A 125 13.30 7.23 -13.71
C GLY A 125 12.18 6.52 -12.94
N ASN A 126 11.05 6.23 -13.59
CA ASN A 126 9.97 5.48 -12.97
C ASN A 126 10.41 4.07 -12.55
N PHE A 127 11.17 3.38 -13.41
CA PHE A 127 11.69 2.06 -13.10
C PHE A 127 12.62 2.06 -11.89
N TYR A 128 13.56 3.02 -11.82
CA TYR A 128 14.46 3.14 -10.66
C TYR A 128 13.72 3.51 -9.37
N ASN A 129 12.66 4.31 -9.45
CA ASN A 129 11.80 4.62 -8.30
C ASN A 129 11.07 3.35 -7.80
N ILE A 130 10.53 2.52 -8.70
CA ILE A 130 9.93 1.22 -8.35
C ILE A 130 10.97 0.26 -7.75
N TRP A 131 12.19 0.25 -8.30
CA TRP A 131 13.30 -0.52 -7.74
C TRP A 131 13.74 0.00 -6.35
N GLY A 132 13.44 1.25 -6.01
CA GLY A 132 13.91 1.88 -4.78
C GLY A 132 15.41 2.15 -4.81
N LYS A 133 15.98 2.36 -6.00
CA LYS A 133 17.40 2.68 -6.20
C LYS A 133 17.55 4.10 -6.73
N GLU A 134 18.62 4.77 -6.30
CA GLU A 134 19.01 6.03 -6.91
C GLU A 134 19.67 5.77 -8.27
N LEU A 135 19.18 6.44 -9.31
CA LEU A 135 19.82 6.42 -10.62
C LEU A 135 21.04 7.35 -10.61
N LYS A 136 22.24 6.74 -10.62
CA LYS A 136 23.53 7.41 -10.78
C LYS A 136 24.14 7.02 -12.12
N ALA A 137 24.68 7.99 -12.84
CA ALA A 137 25.31 7.75 -14.11
C ALA A 137 26.36 8.82 -14.40
N ASP A 138 27.55 8.39 -14.82
CA ASP A 138 28.58 9.24 -15.41
C ASP A 138 28.48 9.24 -16.95
N ARG A 139 28.07 8.10 -17.53
CA ARG A 139 27.72 7.96 -18.95
C ARG A 139 26.44 7.17 -19.11
N VAL A 140 25.63 7.58 -20.07
CA VAL A 140 24.43 6.85 -20.47
C VAL A 140 24.40 6.73 -21.97
N TYR A 141 24.03 5.56 -22.46
CA TYR A 141 23.76 5.32 -23.88
C TYR A 141 22.33 4.88 -24.06
N VAL A 142 21.68 5.37 -25.12
CA VAL A 142 20.36 4.93 -25.57
C VAL A 142 20.53 4.38 -26.97
N ASN A 143 20.22 3.10 -27.15
CA ASN A 143 20.39 2.37 -28.42
C ASN A 143 21.82 2.46 -28.99
N GLY A 144 22.82 2.44 -28.09
CA GLY A 144 24.23 2.52 -28.45
C GLY A 144 24.76 3.94 -28.67
N GLU A 145 23.91 4.97 -28.68
CA GLU A 145 24.32 6.37 -28.84
C GLU A 145 24.44 7.08 -27.49
N LEU A 146 25.48 7.90 -27.33
CA LEU A 146 25.71 8.65 -26.10
C LEU A 146 24.56 9.64 -25.86
N PHE A 147 23.95 9.55 -24.68
CA PHE A 147 22.86 10.39 -24.25
C PHE A 147 23.34 11.45 -23.26
N SER A 148 23.03 12.73 -23.54
CA SER A 148 23.49 13.88 -22.74
C SER A 148 22.39 14.55 -21.89
N GLY A 149 21.16 14.02 -21.92
CA GLY A 149 20.04 14.54 -21.15
C GLY A 149 19.96 13.98 -19.73
N ASP A 150 18.90 14.31 -18.99
CA ASP A 150 18.61 13.68 -17.70
C ASP A 150 18.25 12.20 -17.90
N PRO A 151 19.04 11.24 -17.37
CA PRO A 151 18.78 9.82 -17.53
C PRO A 151 17.40 9.38 -17.04
N LYS A 152 16.81 10.08 -16.05
CA LYS A 152 15.47 9.77 -15.53
C LYS A 152 14.37 10.01 -16.55
N THR A 153 14.64 10.76 -17.62
CA THR A 153 13.67 11.11 -18.67
C THR A 153 13.68 10.16 -19.86
N ILE A 154 14.63 9.21 -19.91
CA ILE A 154 14.74 8.23 -21.00
C ILE A 154 13.47 7.39 -21.03
N LYS A 155 12.76 7.42 -22.17
CA LYS A 155 11.52 6.65 -22.36
C LYS A 155 11.83 5.18 -22.57
N LEU A 156 10.99 4.31 -22.01
CA LEU A 156 11.06 2.86 -22.17
C LEU A 156 10.08 2.42 -23.26
N GLU A 157 10.45 2.67 -24.50
CA GLU A 157 9.69 2.24 -25.68
C GLU A 157 10.13 0.82 -26.10
N GLN A 158 9.40 0.22 -27.04
CA GLN A 158 9.71 -1.10 -27.57
C GLN A 158 11.18 -1.21 -28.00
N HIS A 159 11.87 -2.18 -27.42
CA HIS A 159 13.27 -2.51 -27.65
C HIS A 159 14.26 -1.38 -27.39
N THR A 160 13.88 -0.39 -26.58
CA THR A 160 14.85 0.62 -26.09
C THR A 160 15.93 -0.08 -25.29
N GLN A 161 17.19 0.17 -25.63
CA GLN A 161 18.34 -0.37 -24.90
C GLN A 161 19.07 0.77 -24.19
N VAL A 162 19.18 0.66 -22.88
CA VAL A 162 19.86 1.65 -22.06
C VAL A 162 21.09 1.02 -21.44
N THR A 163 22.24 1.68 -21.60
CA THR A 163 23.44 1.36 -20.81
C THR A 163 23.73 2.50 -19.85
N VAL A 164 23.82 2.19 -18.55
CA VAL A 164 24.20 3.12 -17.49
C VAL A 164 25.58 2.74 -16.98
N GLU A 165 26.51 3.68 -16.98
CA GLU A 165 27.86 3.47 -16.48
C GLU A 165 28.23 4.46 -15.37
N THR A 166 28.98 3.99 -14.38
CA THR A 166 29.61 4.82 -13.34
C THR A 166 31.07 4.45 -13.14
N GLY A 167 31.86 5.39 -12.63
CA GLY A 167 33.27 5.18 -12.30
C GLY A 167 34.23 5.70 -13.37
N PRO A 168 35.55 5.59 -13.16
CA PRO A 168 36.53 6.15 -14.08
C PRO A 168 36.82 5.25 -15.30
N THR A 169 36.37 3.99 -15.26
CA THR A 169 36.54 3.01 -16.35
C THR A 169 35.20 2.77 -17.02
N PHE A 170 35.18 2.90 -18.35
CA PHE A 170 33.98 2.74 -19.18
C PHE A 170 34.21 1.65 -20.22
N VAL A 171 33.13 1.02 -20.69
CA VAL A 171 33.14 0.03 -21.76
C VAL A 171 32.36 0.53 -22.97
N ASP A 172 32.50 -0.16 -24.10
CA ASP A 172 31.59 0.06 -25.23
C ASP A 172 30.19 -0.49 -24.85
N PRO A 173 29.10 0.24 -25.12
CA PRO A 173 27.76 -0.19 -24.73
C PRO A 173 27.40 -1.50 -25.46
N PRO A 174 26.98 -2.55 -24.73
CA PRO A 174 26.59 -3.80 -25.36
C PRO A 174 25.28 -3.63 -26.14
N THR A 175 25.06 -4.54 -27.09
CA THR A 175 23.75 -4.72 -27.74
C THR A 175 23.08 -5.97 -27.18
N PHE A 176 21.82 -5.84 -26.79
CA PHE A 176 20.94 -6.93 -26.44
C PHE A 176 20.10 -7.34 -27.65
N THR A 177 19.90 -8.66 -27.79
CA THR A 177 19.03 -9.22 -28.81
C THR A 177 17.78 -9.76 -28.11
N PHE A 178 16.64 -9.13 -28.35
CA PHE A 178 15.37 -9.58 -27.83
C PHE A 178 14.93 -10.90 -28.52
N PRO A 179 14.39 -11.86 -27.77
CA PRO A 179 13.71 -13.03 -28.31
C PRO A 179 12.67 -12.69 -29.39
N ALA A 180 12.43 -13.63 -30.30
CA ALA A 180 11.38 -13.46 -31.30
C ALA A 180 9.99 -13.46 -30.63
N GLY A 181 9.22 -12.40 -30.87
CA GLY A 181 7.87 -12.25 -30.30
C GLY A 181 7.80 -11.30 -29.11
N ASP A 182 8.95 -10.83 -28.61
CA ASP A 182 9.03 -9.73 -27.66
C ASP A 182 8.78 -8.37 -28.31
#